data_AF-A0A1V4Z3J7-F1
#
_entry.id   AF-A0A1V4Z3J7-F1
#
_cell.length_a   1.000
_cell.length_b   1.000
_cell.length_c   1.000
_cell.angle_alpha   90.00
_cell.angle_beta   90.00
_cell.angle_gamma   90.00
#
_symmetry.space_group_name_H-M   'P 1'
#
loop_
_entity.id
_entity.type
_entity.pdbx_description
1 polymer ?
#
loop_
_entity_poly.entity_id
_entity_poly.type
_entity_poly.pdbx_seq_one_letter_code
_entity_poly.pdbx_strand_id
1 'polypeptide(L)'
;MDLIKDIVDILRKDWKLLAAVNVYYFGILLLGGLVALLRPDIQGYWLDVLAMGLKTGTLAPVGTAIEAGQVLNLALQIFRTNLINGTLVYITIPGLAFPPWAPIIGGWRALLWGMAFVVPYGNLTFGKLVFHYLTMLIEGEAYIIAIFACLRQIEALLWPSRFGESSRVTAYVRAIIDNFKLLIVVALILAVGAVYEALELLFVLMQP
;
A
#
# COMPACT_ATOMS: atom_id res chain seq x y z
N MET A 1 22.86 -2.07 18.01
CA MET A 1 21.40 -1.98 17.75
C MET A 1 21.03 -3.18 16.92
N ASP A 2 20.06 -3.96 17.38
CA ASP A 2 19.52 -5.08 16.63
C ASP A 2 18.27 -4.58 15.90
N LEU A 3 18.40 -4.34 14.60
CA LEU A 3 17.34 -3.75 13.77
C LEU A 3 16.05 -4.58 13.80
N ILE A 4 16.18 -5.92 13.80
CA ILE A 4 15.02 -6.82 13.79
C ILE A 4 14.30 -6.72 15.13
N LYS A 5 15.06 -6.77 16.23
CA LYS A 5 14.50 -6.61 17.57
C LYS A 5 13.79 -5.27 17.72
N ASP A 6 14.40 -4.18 17.26
CA ASP A 6 13.79 -2.84 17.30
C ASP A 6 12.45 -2.79 16.56
N ILE A 7 12.38 -3.35 15.34
CA ILE A 7 11.16 -3.42 14.54
C ILE A 7 10.07 -4.22 15.28
N VAL A 8 10.42 -5.39 15.81
CA VAL A 8 9.48 -6.24 16.55
C VAL A 8 8.96 -5.52 17.79
N ASP A 9 9.82 -4.83 18.52
CA ASP A 9 9.45 -4.08 19.71
C ASP A 9 8.50 -2.91 19.37
N ILE A 10 8.74 -2.20 18.27
CA ILE A 10 7.84 -1.15 17.76
C ILE A 10 6.44 -1.72 17.48
N LEU A 11 6.36 -2.79 16.68
CA LEU A 11 5.08 -3.38 16.27
C LEU A 11 4.31 -3.96 17.47
N ARG A 12 5.02 -4.58 18.43
CA ARG A 12 4.40 -5.12 19.64
C ARG A 12 3.91 -4.04 20.58
N LYS A 13 4.67 -2.97 20.75
CA LYS A 13 4.30 -1.88 21.67
C LYS A 13 3.02 -1.18 21.21
N ASP A 14 2.94 -0.87 19.92
CA ASP A 14 1.86 -0.07 19.34
C ASP A 14 0.87 -0.93 18.52
N TRP A 15 0.75 -2.23 18.88
CA TRP A 15 -0.06 -3.21 18.13
C TRP A 15 -1.53 -2.81 17.96
N LYS A 16 -2.10 -2.09 18.93
CA LYS A 16 -3.48 -1.60 18.86
C LYS A 16 -3.66 -0.56 17.76
N LEU A 17 -2.67 0.33 17.59
CA LEU A 17 -2.67 1.30 16.50
C LEU A 17 -2.52 0.56 15.16
N LEU A 18 -1.61 -0.40 15.07
CA LEU A 18 -1.46 -1.24 13.86
C LEU A 18 -2.76 -1.97 13.50
N ALA A 19 -3.44 -2.57 14.49
CA ALA A 19 -4.72 -3.24 14.29
C ALA A 19 -5.82 -2.26 13.85
N ALA A 20 -5.86 -1.05 14.42
CA ALA A 20 -6.80 -0.01 14.00
C ALA A 20 -6.56 0.44 12.55
N VAL A 21 -5.29 0.60 12.14
CA VAL A 21 -4.95 0.95 10.75
C VAL A 21 -5.31 -0.17 9.78
N ASN A 22 -5.15 -1.44 10.19
CA ASN A 22 -5.63 -2.61 9.45
C ASN A 22 -7.13 -2.55 9.19
N VAL A 23 -7.92 -2.41 10.26
CA VAL A 23 -9.39 -2.32 10.17
C VAL A 23 -9.81 -1.14 9.30
N TYR A 24 -9.13 0.00 9.45
CA TYR A 24 -9.35 1.18 8.62
C TYR A 24 -9.10 0.91 7.14
N TYR A 25 -7.93 0.37 6.80
CA TYR A 25 -7.50 0.19 5.41
C TYR A 25 -8.38 -0.83 4.68
N PHE A 26 -8.54 -2.03 5.25
CA PHE A 26 -9.37 -3.06 4.64
C PHE A 26 -10.86 -2.73 4.71
N GLY A 27 -11.31 -2.01 5.74
CA GLY A 27 -12.66 -1.47 5.79
C GLY A 27 -12.95 -0.56 4.60
N ILE A 28 -12.03 0.36 4.27
CA ILE A 28 -12.17 1.25 3.10
C ILE A 28 -12.08 0.47 1.78
N LEU A 29 -11.20 -0.53 1.70
CA LEU A 29 -11.13 -1.41 0.53
C LEU A 29 -12.47 -2.12 0.27
N LEU A 30 -13.10 -2.66 1.32
CA LEU A 30 -14.41 -3.28 1.21
C LEU A 30 -15.52 -2.27 0.85
N LEU A 31 -15.44 -1.03 1.36
CA LEU A 31 -16.34 0.04 0.94
C LEU A 31 -16.19 0.35 -0.55
N GLY A 32 -14.96 0.32 -1.10
CA GLY A 32 -14.74 0.44 -2.54
C GLY A 32 -15.40 -0.69 -3.33
N GLY A 33 -15.28 -1.93 -2.84
CA GLY A 33 -15.99 -3.07 -3.42
C GLY A 33 -17.51 -2.93 -3.37
N LEU A 34 -18.06 -2.39 -2.27
CA LEU A 34 -19.49 -2.08 -2.16
C LEU A 34 -19.92 -1.03 -3.18
N VAL A 35 -19.12 0.02 -3.40
CA VAL A 35 -19.38 1.02 -4.44
C VAL A 35 -19.40 0.36 -5.82
N ALA A 36 -18.42 -0.50 -6.14
CA ALA A 36 -18.40 -1.24 -7.39
C ALA A 36 -19.62 -2.14 -7.59
N LEU A 37 -20.07 -2.83 -6.52
CA LEU A 37 -21.26 -3.66 -6.54
C LEU A 37 -22.53 -2.85 -6.83
N LEU A 38 -22.65 -1.67 -6.23
CA LEU A 38 -23.83 -0.80 -6.39
C LEU A 38 -23.78 0.04 -7.67
N ARG A 39 -22.57 0.31 -8.19
CA ARG A 39 -22.30 1.17 -9.35
C ARG A 39 -21.24 0.55 -10.27
N PRO A 40 -21.60 -0.51 -11.03
CA PRO A 40 -20.68 -1.15 -11.97
C PRO A 40 -20.13 -0.21 -13.05
N ASP A 41 -20.88 0.84 -13.39
CA ASP A 41 -20.43 1.89 -14.32
C ASP A 41 -19.20 2.64 -13.82
N ILE A 42 -19.12 2.90 -12.50
CA ILE A 42 -17.96 3.55 -11.87
C ILE A 42 -16.77 2.61 -11.87
N GLN A 43 -16.98 1.32 -11.60
CA GLN A 43 -15.93 0.31 -11.68
C GLN A 43 -15.36 0.21 -13.10
N GLY A 44 -16.23 0.13 -14.12
CA GLY A 44 -15.82 0.10 -15.52
C GLY A 44 -14.99 1.33 -15.92
N TYR A 45 -15.48 2.53 -15.58
CA TYR A 45 -14.73 3.77 -15.80
C TYR A 45 -13.35 3.74 -15.14
N TRP A 46 -13.27 3.26 -13.90
CA TRP A 46 -12.01 3.23 -13.17
C TRP A 46 -11.02 2.21 -13.75
N LEU A 47 -11.50 1.06 -14.22
CA LEU A 47 -10.70 0.08 -14.95
C LEU A 47 -10.16 0.68 -16.27
N ASP A 48 -10.96 1.49 -16.98
CA ASP A 48 -10.51 2.20 -18.18
C ASP A 48 -9.41 3.23 -17.86
N VAL A 49 -9.54 3.95 -16.74
CA VAL A 49 -8.52 4.88 -16.25
C VAL A 49 -7.21 4.13 -15.92
N LEU A 50 -7.29 2.97 -15.27
CA LEU A 50 -6.12 2.13 -14.99
C LEU A 50 -5.47 1.62 -16.29
N ALA A 51 -6.26 1.16 -17.25
CA ALA A 51 -5.78 0.72 -18.55
C ALA A 51 -5.09 1.85 -19.33
N MET A 52 -5.61 3.09 -19.24
CA MET A 52 -4.96 4.28 -19.81
C MET A 52 -3.66 4.63 -19.09
N GLY A 53 -3.62 4.47 -17.77
CA GLY A 53 -2.40 4.64 -16.96
C GLY A 53 -1.30 3.65 -17.34
N LEU A 54 -1.64 2.41 -17.68
CA LEU A 54 -0.65 1.44 -18.18
C LEU A 54 -0.06 1.83 -19.53
N LYS A 55 -0.74 2.67 -20.32
CA LYS A 55 -0.25 3.17 -21.60
C LYS A 55 0.51 4.50 -21.45
N THR A 56 0.16 5.29 -20.44
CA THR A 56 0.64 6.68 -20.28
C THR A 56 0.81 7.09 -18.83
N GLY A 57 1.75 7.99 -18.54
CA GLY A 57 1.96 8.49 -17.18
C GLY A 57 2.79 7.55 -16.31
N THR A 58 2.54 7.54 -15.00
CA THR A 58 3.43 6.89 -14.01
C THR A 58 3.37 5.37 -14.02
N LEU A 59 2.31 4.77 -14.56
CA LEU A 59 2.17 3.30 -14.69
C LEU A 59 2.62 2.78 -16.06
N ALA A 60 2.97 3.67 -17.01
CA ALA A 60 3.39 3.27 -18.35
C ALA A 60 4.56 2.27 -18.37
N PRO A 61 5.59 2.39 -17.51
CA PRO A 61 6.67 1.40 -17.45
C PRO A 61 6.18 -0.01 -17.08
N VAL A 62 5.14 -0.12 -16.25
CA VAL A 62 4.52 -1.41 -15.89
C VAL A 62 3.81 -2.00 -17.11
N GLY A 63 3.05 -1.19 -17.86
CA GLY A 63 2.42 -1.62 -19.11
C GLY A 63 3.40 -2.09 -20.17
N THR A 64 4.51 -1.36 -20.38
CA THR A 64 5.58 -1.81 -21.28
C THR A 64 6.22 -3.13 -20.81
N ALA A 65 6.39 -3.31 -19.49
CA ALA A 65 6.96 -4.55 -18.96
C ALA A 65 6.00 -5.75 -19.08
N ILE A 66 4.69 -5.51 -18.96
CA ILE A 66 3.64 -6.48 -19.26
C ILE A 66 3.74 -6.94 -20.72
N GLU A 67 3.80 -6.00 -21.67
CA GLU A 67 3.89 -6.30 -23.11
C GLU A 67 5.17 -7.09 -23.44
N ALA A 68 6.27 -6.80 -22.74
CA ALA A 68 7.52 -7.53 -22.89
C ALA A 68 7.46 -8.98 -22.35
N GLY A 69 6.50 -9.31 -21.49
CA GLY A 69 6.31 -10.67 -20.95
C GLY A 69 7.41 -11.17 -20.02
N GLN A 70 8.28 -10.29 -19.51
CA GLN A 70 9.43 -10.67 -18.68
C GLN A 70 9.12 -10.47 -17.19
N VAL A 71 8.92 -11.57 -16.47
CA VAL A 71 8.55 -11.57 -15.03
C VAL A 71 9.46 -10.68 -14.18
N LEU A 72 10.79 -10.80 -14.34
CA LEU A 72 11.73 -10.03 -13.52
C LEU A 72 11.62 -8.53 -13.79
N ASN A 73 11.54 -8.11 -15.06
CA ASN A 73 11.38 -6.69 -15.39
C ASN A 73 10.05 -6.16 -14.86
N LEU A 74 8.95 -6.91 -15.03
CA LEU A 74 7.65 -6.53 -14.52
C LEU A 74 7.64 -6.37 -13.00
N ALA A 75 8.18 -7.35 -12.27
CA ALA A 75 8.31 -7.28 -10.82
C ALA A 75 9.13 -6.06 -10.37
N LEU A 76 10.22 -5.73 -11.08
CA LEU A 76 11.00 -4.53 -10.77
C LEU A 76 10.21 -3.23 -10.99
N GLN A 77 9.42 -3.14 -12.06
CA GLN A 77 8.60 -1.94 -12.30
C GLN A 77 7.46 -1.80 -11.29
N ILE A 78 6.79 -2.91 -10.93
CA ILE A 78 5.76 -2.94 -9.88
C ILE A 78 6.37 -2.52 -8.54
N PHE A 79 7.46 -3.17 -8.12
CA PHE A 79 8.15 -2.86 -6.88
C PHE A 79 8.56 -1.38 -6.82
N ARG A 80 9.20 -0.87 -7.87
CA ARG A 80 9.62 0.53 -7.96
C ARG A 80 8.42 1.46 -7.85
N THR A 81 7.33 1.17 -8.55
CA THR A 81 6.13 2.00 -8.57
C THR A 81 5.48 2.03 -7.19
N ASN A 82 5.32 0.87 -6.54
CA ASN A 82 4.67 0.77 -5.24
C ASN A 82 5.53 1.31 -4.10
N LEU A 83 6.85 1.11 -4.14
CA LEU A 83 7.76 1.66 -3.14
C LEU A 83 7.96 3.16 -3.33
N ILE A 84 8.35 3.61 -4.53
CA ILE A 84 8.68 5.03 -4.74
C ILE A 84 7.41 5.86 -4.79
N ASN A 85 6.51 5.59 -5.73
CA ASN A 85 5.33 6.43 -5.92
C ASN A 85 4.31 6.17 -4.81
N GLY A 86 3.89 4.91 -4.68
CA GLY A 86 2.84 4.51 -3.74
C GLY A 86 3.19 4.81 -2.28
N THR A 87 4.41 4.47 -1.85
CA THR A 87 4.80 4.55 -0.44
C THR A 87 5.55 5.82 -0.11
N LEU A 88 6.65 6.13 -0.81
CA LEU A 88 7.51 7.26 -0.41
C LEU A 88 6.88 8.61 -0.80
N VAL A 89 6.56 8.80 -2.08
CA VAL A 89 6.08 10.07 -2.61
C VAL A 89 4.68 10.40 -2.12
N TYR A 90 3.76 9.44 -2.16
CA TYR A 90 2.36 9.72 -1.86
C TYR A 90 1.99 9.59 -0.37
N ILE A 91 2.65 8.72 0.39
CA ILE A 91 2.27 8.46 1.80
C ILE A 91 3.31 9.03 2.76
N THR A 92 4.55 8.56 2.66
CA THR A 92 5.54 8.74 3.71
C THR A 92 6.08 10.16 3.76
N ILE A 93 6.61 10.69 2.65
CA ILE A 93 7.25 12.01 2.62
C ILE A 93 6.28 13.12 3.03
N PRO A 94 5.06 13.22 2.46
CA PRO A 94 4.13 14.24 2.92
C PRO A 94 3.60 13.94 4.33
N GLY A 95 3.50 12.66 4.70
CA GLY A 95 3.19 12.21 6.06
C GLY A 95 4.22 12.67 7.11
N LEU A 96 5.51 12.80 6.74
CA LEU A 96 6.54 13.36 7.62
C LEU A 96 6.31 14.85 7.93
N ALA A 97 5.58 15.57 7.09
CA ALA A 97 5.23 16.97 7.31
C ALA A 97 3.85 17.10 7.96
N PHE A 98 2.89 16.27 7.54
CA PHE A 98 1.52 16.26 8.04
C PHE A 98 1.05 14.80 8.21
N PRO A 99 1.26 14.17 9.38
CA PRO A 99 0.95 12.75 9.57
C PRO A 99 -0.47 12.29 9.21
N PRO A 100 -1.55 13.08 9.40
CA PRO A 100 -2.88 12.70 8.93
C PRO A 100 -3.01 12.53 7.42
N TRP A 101 -2.04 13.02 6.63
CA TRP A 101 -1.98 12.79 5.18
C TRP A 101 -1.94 11.30 4.82
N ALA A 102 -1.16 10.53 5.59
CA ALA A 102 -0.91 9.12 5.31
C ALA A 102 -2.20 8.27 5.27
N PRO A 103 -3.09 8.29 6.29
CA PRO A 103 -4.35 7.57 6.20
C PRO A 103 -5.27 8.14 5.11
N ILE A 104 -5.31 9.46 4.88
CA ILE A 104 -6.18 10.04 3.84
C ILE A 104 -5.83 9.49 2.45
N ILE A 105 -4.56 9.55 2.06
CA ILE A 105 -4.12 9.07 0.74
C ILE A 105 -4.09 7.55 0.67
N GLY A 106 -3.64 6.88 1.74
CA GLY A 106 -3.65 5.42 1.81
C GLY A 106 -5.07 4.84 1.73
N GLY A 107 -6.03 5.46 2.41
CA GLY A 107 -7.45 5.11 2.36
C GLY A 107 -8.05 5.41 0.99
N TRP A 108 -7.76 6.57 0.39
CA TRP A 108 -8.17 6.86 -0.98
C TRP A 108 -7.70 5.79 -1.97
N ARG A 109 -6.43 5.38 -1.87
CA ARG A 109 -5.89 4.28 -2.69
C ARG A 109 -6.58 2.94 -2.42
N ALA A 110 -6.82 2.60 -1.15
CA ALA A 110 -7.56 1.39 -0.78
C ALA A 110 -8.98 1.39 -1.37
N LEU A 111 -9.65 2.54 -1.37
CA LEU A 111 -10.98 2.70 -1.96
C LEU A 111 -10.95 2.45 -3.48
N LEU A 112 -9.98 3.04 -4.17
CA LEU A 112 -9.79 2.86 -5.61
C LEU A 112 -9.50 1.41 -5.98
N TRP A 113 -8.67 0.73 -5.19
CA TRP A 113 -8.40 -0.71 -5.34
C TRP A 113 -9.64 -1.56 -5.08
N GLY A 114 -10.38 -1.22 -4.03
CA GLY A 114 -11.68 -1.79 -3.71
C GLY A 114 -12.63 -1.72 -4.90
N MET A 115 -12.77 -0.54 -5.49
CA MET A 115 -13.64 -0.32 -6.65
C MET A 115 -13.17 -1.07 -7.89
N ALA A 116 -11.86 -1.16 -8.14
CA ALA A 116 -11.33 -1.83 -9.32
C ALA A 116 -11.49 -3.35 -9.26
N PHE A 117 -11.10 -3.95 -8.13
CA PHE A 117 -10.71 -5.36 -8.11
C PHE A 117 -11.47 -6.23 -7.11
N VAL A 118 -12.30 -5.69 -6.21
CA VAL A 118 -13.03 -6.54 -5.26
C VAL A 118 -14.19 -7.30 -5.93
N VAL A 119 -14.88 -6.69 -6.89
CA VAL A 119 -16.04 -7.29 -7.55
C VAL A 119 -15.66 -7.72 -8.98
N PRO A 120 -16.04 -8.93 -9.45
CA PRO A 120 -15.85 -9.34 -10.84
C PRO A 120 -16.51 -8.36 -11.83
N TYR A 121 -15.80 -7.99 -12.89
CA TYR A 121 -16.29 -7.07 -13.93
C TYR A 121 -15.65 -7.36 -15.29
N GLY A 122 -16.46 -7.44 -16.35
CA GLY A 122 -15.98 -7.77 -17.70
C GLY A 122 -15.22 -9.10 -17.73
N ASN A 123 -13.96 -9.06 -18.15
CA ASN A 123 -13.08 -10.25 -18.22
C ASN A 123 -12.43 -10.62 -16.87
N LEU A 124 -12.61 -9.81 -15.82
CA LEU A 124 -12.13 -10.10 -14.47
C LEU A 124 -13.13 -11.04 -13.78
N THR A 125 -12.95 -12.35 -13.97
CA THR A 125 -13.76 -13.37 -13.31
C THR A 125 -13.31 -13.58 -11.86
N PHE A 126 -14.15 -14.19 -11.03
CA PHE A 126 -13.77 -14.54 -9.65
C PHE A 126 -12.54 -15.46 -9.58
N GLY A 127 -12.42 -16.40 -10.53
CA GLY A 127 -11.25 -17.29 -10.62
C GLY A 127 -9.94 -16.55 -10.93
N LYS A 128 -10.01 -15.38 -11.58
CA LYS A 128 -8.87 -14.48 -11.80
C LYS A 128 -8.61 -13.62 -10.56
N LEU A 129 -9.66 -13.00 -10.01
CA LEU A 129 -9.56 -12.08 -8.88
C LEU A 129 -9.12 -12.73 -7.57
N VAL A 130 -9.40 -14.02 -7.35
CA VAL A 130 -8.98 -14.70 -6.11
C VAL A 130 -7.45 -14.68 -5.92
N PHE A 131 -6.69 -14.75 -7.01
CA PHE A 131 -5.24 -14.60 -6.96
C PHE A 131 -4.86 -13.14 -6.71
N HIS A 132 -5.57 -12.19 -7.33
CA HIS A 132 -5.36 -10.76 -7.11
C HIS A 132 -5.65 -10.31 -5.68
N TYR A 133 -6.58 -10.97 -4.99
CA TYR A 133 -6.85 -10.69 -3.57
C TYR A 133 -5.62 -10.92 -2.70
N LEU A 134 -4.76 -11.90 -3.05
CA LEU A 134 -3.52 -12.12 -2.34
C LEU A 134 -2.51 -11.00 -2.59
N THR A 135 -2.40 -10.51 -3.84
CA THR A 135 -1.63 -9.30 -4.16
C THR A 135 -2.10 -8.11 -3.33
N MET A 136 -3.41 -7.83 -3.33
CA MET A 136 -3.97 -6.72 -2.56
C MET A 136 -3.74 -6.86 -1.06
N LEU A 137 -3.77 -8.08 -0.52
CA LEU A 137 -3.47 -8.34 0.89
C LEU A 137 -1.99 -8.02 1.20
N ILE A 138 -1.06 -8.56 0.42
CA ILE A 138 0.38 -8.39 0.64
C ILE A 138 0.77 -6.91 0.47
N GLU A 139 0.38 -6.28 -0.63
CA GLU A 139 0.70 -4.87 -0.86
C GLU A 139 -0.06 -3.95 0.11
N GLY A 140 -1.29 -4.30 0.45
CA GLY A 140 -2.09 -3.60 1.45
C GLY A 140 -1.39 -3.53 2.81
N GLU A 141 -0.81 -4.64 3.29
CA GLU A 141 -0.03 -4.66 4.54
C GLU A 141 1.19 -3.73 4.51
N ALA A 142 1.87 -3.65 3.37
CA ALA A 142 2.95 -2.68 3.18
C ALA A 142 2.45 -1.23 3.37
N TYR A 143 1.30 -0.87 2.80
CA TYR A 143 0.72 0.46 2.99
C TYR A 143 0.23 0.68 4.41
N ILE A 144 -0.37 -0.32 5.04
CA ILE A 144 -0.80 -0.28 6.43
C ILE A 144 0.39 0.04 7.35
N ILE A 145 1.52 -0.63 7.17
CA ILE A 145 2.73 -0.37 7.97
C ILE A 145 3.25 1.06 7.73
N ALA A 146 3.24 1.53 6.47
CA ALA A 146 3.65 2.91 6.17
C ALA A 146 2.72 3.96 6.83
N ILE A 147 1.41 3.75 6.79
CA ILE A 147 0.41 4.61 7.44
C ILE A 147 0.58 4.58 8.96
N PHE A 148 0.72 3.39 9.54
CA PHE A 148 1.01 3.18 10.95
C PHE A 148 2.26 3.95 11.38
N ALA A 149 3.35 3.85 10.63
CA ALA A 149 4.60 4.54 10.93
C ALA A 149 4.44 6.06 10.94
N CYS A 150 3.67 6.63 10.01
CA CYS A 150 3.33 8.05 10.00
C CYS A 150 2.45 8.43 11.20
N LEU A 151 1.41 7.66 11.53
CA LEU A 151 0.51 7.99 12.64
C LEU A 151 1.20 7.98 14.02
N ARG A 152 2.24 7.16 14.22
CA ARG A 152 3.08 7.21 15.42
C ARG A 152 3.73 8.59 15.64
N GLN A 153 3.93 9.37 14.58
CA GLN A 153 4.47 10.72 14.68
C GLN A 153 3.47 11.69 15.35
N ILE A 154 2.16 11.44 15.21
CA ILE A 154 1.13 12.16 15.98
C ILE A 154 1.28 11.84 17.46
N GLU A 155 1.43 10.56 17.81
CA GLU A 155 1.63 10.17 19.20
C GLU A 155 2.90 10.79 19.80
N ALA A 156 3.97 10.91 19.02
CA ALA A 156 5.20 11.57 19.44
C ALA A 156 5.01 13.07 19.73
N LEU A 157 4.19 13.77 18.93
CA LEU A 157 3.87 15.19 19.15
C LEU A 157 2.94 15.40 20.34
N LEU A 158 1.94 14.55 20.51
CA LEU A 158 0.93 14.69 21.57
C LEU A 158 1.44 14.16 22.91
N TRP A 159 2.16 13.04 22.90
CA TRP A 159 2.60 12.30 24.09
C TRP A 159 4.07 11.86 23.98
N PRO A 160 5.04 12.80 24.02
CA PRO A 160 6.47 12.48 23.90
C PRO A 160 6.96 11.48 24.96
N SER A 161 6.32 11.42 26.13
CA SER A 161 6.62 10.44 27.18
C SER A 161 6.41 8.99 26.75
N ARG A 162 5.51 8.71 25.78
CA ARG A 162 5.37 7.36 25.19
C ARG A 162 6.63 6.95 24.43
N PHE A 163 7.43 7.89 23.95
CA PHE A 163 8.71 7.64 23.29
C PHE A 163 9.89 7.70 24.27
N GLY A 164 9.63 7.88 25.58
CA GLY A 164 10.68 8.03 26.59
C GLY A 164 11.37 9.39 26.55
N GLU A 165 10.76 10.37 25.87
CA GLU A 165 11.34 11.70 25.68
C GLU A 165 10.51 12.76 26.42
N SER A 166 11.16 13.81 26.91
CA SER A 166 10.49 14.99 27.48
C SER A 166 10.16 16.04 26.43
N SER A 167 10.91 16.06 25.32
CA SER A 167 10.75 17.02 24.21
C SER A 167 9.94 16.43 23.07
N ARG A 168 8.95 17.19 22.58
CA ARG A 168 8.15 16.84 21.40
C ARG A 168 9.00 16.70 20.14
N VAL A 169 10.00 17.56 19.98
CA VAL A 169 10.90 17.53 18.81
C VAL A 169 11.74 16.26 18.82
N THR A 170 12.31 15.91 19.97
CA THR A 170 13.13 14.69 20.11
C THR A 170 12.27 13.43 19.90
N ALA A 171 11.06 13.40 20.47
CA ALA A 171 10.11 12.31 20.22
C ALA A 171 9.76 12.19 18.74
N TYR A 172 9.53 13.31 18.05
CA TYR A 172 9.19 13.33 16.63
C TYR A 172 10.33 12.79 15.77
N VAL A 173 11.57 13.25 16.01
CA VAL A 173 12.77 12.74 15.32
C VAL A 173 12.93 11.25 15.55
N ARG A 174 12.69 10.78 16.79
CA ARG A 174 12.72 9.35 17.11
C ARG A 174 11.65 8.56 16.35
N ALA A 175 10.43 9.10 16.23
CA ALA A 175 9.38 8.49 15.41
C ALA A 175 9.71 8.48 13.92
N ILE A 176 10.43 9.48 13.39
CA ILE A 176 10.96 9.46 12.02
C ILE A 176 12.00 8.35 11.84
N ILE A 177 12.94 8.20 12.78
CA ILE A 177 13.94 7.12 12.73
C ILE A 177 13.26 5.75 12.74
N ASP A 178 12.28 5.56 13.61
CA ASP A 178 11.48 4.34 13.65
C ASP A 178 10.72 4.11 12.32
N ASN A 179 10.20 5.17 11.70
CA ASN A 179 9.54 5.08 10.39
C ASN A 179 10.53 4.56 9.32
N PHE A 180 11.76 5.06 9.27
CA PHE A 180 12.78 4.52 8.37
C PHE A 180 13.10 3.04 8.60
N LYS A 181 13.08 2.56 9.85
CA LYS A 181 13.23 1.12 10.13
C LYS A 181 12.04 0.33 9.59
N LEU A 182 10.83 0.82 9.76
CA LEU A 182 9.61 0.19 9.25
C LEU A 182 9.54 0.19 7.73
N LEU A 183 10.10 1.21 7.05
CA LEU A 183 10.21 1.22 5.58
C LEU A 183 11.02 0.05 5.02
N ILE A 184 11.94 -0.52 5.79
CA ILE A 184 12.66 -1.73 5.38
C ILE A 184 11.69 -2.92 5.30
N VAL A 185 10.79 -3.05 6.29
CA VAL A 185 9.74 -4.07 6.28
C VAL A 185 8.80 -3.85 5.10
N VAL A 186 8.38 -2.60 4.86
CA VAL A 186 7.53 -2.23 3.72
C VAL A 186 8.19 -2.63 2.40
N ALA A 187 9.47 -2.29 2.21
CA ALA A 187 10.19 -2.65 0.99
C ALA A 187 10.29 -4.17 0.81
N LEU A 188 10.52 -4.94 1.86
CA LEU A 188 10.57 -6.41 1.77
C LEU A 188 9.21 -7.00 1.39
N ILE A 189 8.12 -6.52 2.01
CA ILE A 189 6.75 -6.96 1.68
C ILE A 189 6.41 -6.62 0.24
N LEU A 190 6.70 -5.39 -0.21
CA LEU A 190 6.46 -4.97 -1.60
C LEU A 190 7.32 -5.74 -2.60
N ALA A 191 8.54 -6.14 -2.25
CA ALA A 191 9.37 -6.96 -3.13
C ALA A 191 8.74 -8.34 -3.35
N VAL A 192 8.22 -8.96 -2.28
CA VAL A 192 7.50 -10.24 -2.37
C VAL A 192 6.19 -10.08 -3.16
N GLY A 193 5.42 -9.04 -2.84
CA GLY A 193 4.17 -8.70 -3.54
C GLY A 193 4.39 -8.48 -5.03
N ALA A 194 5.43 -7.74 -5.42
CA ALA A 194 5.72 -7.44 -6.81
C ALA A 194 6.12 -8.68 -7.63
N VAL A 195 6.86 -9.62 -7.04
CA VAL A 195 7.18 -10.90 -7.72
C VAL A 195 5.89 -11.72 -7.92
N TYR A 196 5.05 -11.78 -6.89
CA TYR A 196 3.78 -12.50 -6.97
C TYR A 196 2.84 -11.86 -8.00
N GLU A 197 2.65 -10.54 -7.96
CA GLU A 197 1.81 -9.80 -8.90
C GLU A 197 2.32 -9.93 -10.34
N ALA A 198 3.63 -9.89 -10.57
CA ALA A 198 4.18 -10.07 -11.91
C ALA A 198 3.85 -11.45 -12.50
N LEU A 199 3.92 -12.51 -11.68
CA LEU A 199 3.50 -13.85 -12.09
C LEU A 199 1.99 -13.89 -12.34
N GLU A 200 1.20 -13.32 -11.44
CA GLU A 200 -0.25 -13.27 -11.52
C GLU A 200 -0.73 -12.55 -12.79
N LEU A 201 -0.19 -11.36 -13.08
CA LEU A 201 -0.57 -10.57 -14.25
C LEU A 201 -0.31 -11.34 -15.55
N LEU A 202 0.89 -11.91 -15.70
CA LEU A 202 1.30 -12.58 -16.93
C LEU A 202 0.61 -13.94 -17.14
N PHE A 203 0.39 -14.70 -16.07
CA PHE A 203 -0.09 -16.08 -16.18
C PHE A 203 -1.57 -16.27 -15.81
N VAL A 204 -2.22 -15.29 -15.18
CA VAL A 204 -3.62 -15.41 -14.73
C VAL A 204 -4.49 -14.29 -15.28
N LEU A 205 -4.19 -13.03 -14.96
CA LEU A 205 -5.11 -11.92 -15.26
C LEU A 205 -5.18 -11.62 -16.76
N MET A 206 -4.04 -11.64 -17.45
CA MET A 206 -3.93 -11.22 -18.86
C MET A 206 -4.09 -12.36 -19.87
N GLN A 207 -4.34 -13.58 -19.39
CA GLN A 207 -4.72 -14.67 -20.29
C GLN A 207 -6.12 -14.40 -20.86
N PRO A 208 -6.33 -14.64 -22.17
CA PRO A 208 -7.63 -14.45 -22.82
C PRO A 208 -8.76 -15.27 -22.17
#